data_AF-A0A318TUV1-F1
#
_entry.id   AF-A0A318TUV1-F1
#
_cell.length_a   1.000
_cell.length_b   1.000
_cell.length_c   1.000
_cell.angle_alpha   90.00
_cell.angle_beta   90.00
_cell.angle_gamma   90.00
#
_symmetry.space_group_name_H-M   'P 1'
#
loop_
_entity.id
_entity.type
_entity.pdbx_description
1 polymer ?
#
loop_
_entity_poly.entity_id
_entity_poly.type
_entity_poly.pdbx_seq_one_letter_code
_entity_poly.pdbx_strand_id
1 'polypeptide(L)' 'MLFFIFISFYFTPILAIIFCLNLVAILKKIKSEQPTAKNTFWLTTSFVLMAWSIAFSSYGGL' A
#
# COMPACT_ATOMS: atom_id res chain seq x y z
N MET A 1 11.74 8.86 16.26
CA MET A 1 11.08 7.55 16.44
C MET A 1 9.57 7.70 16.63
N LEU A 2 9.08 8.40 17.66
CA LEU A 2 7.63 8.60 17.92
C LEU A 2 6.83 9.23 16.75
N PHE A 3 7.40 10.21 16.05
CA PHE A 3 6.75 10.85 14.90
C PHE A 3 6.50 9.86 13.74
N PHE A 4 7.48 9.02 13.43
CA PHE A 4 7.36 7.98 12.40
C PHE A 4 6.36 6.89 12.80
N ILE A 5 6.29 6.52 14.09
CA ILE A 5 5.31 5.55 14.59
C ILE A 5 3.89 6.10 14.46
N PHE A 6 3.67 7.38 14.84
CA PHE A 6 2.37 8.03 14.68
C PHE A 6 1.93 8.07 13.21
N ILE A 7 2.82 8.49 12.31
CA ILE A 7 2.55 8.49 10.88
C ILE A 7 2.25 7.07 10.40
N SER A 8 3.09 6.08 10.69
CA SER A 8 2.83 4.70 10.28
C SER A 8 1.50 4.19 10.81
N PHE A 9 1.12 4.47 12.05
CA PHE A 9 -0.13 3.99 12.64
C PHE A 9 -1.38 4.54 11.96
N TYR A 10 -1.39 5.83 11.59
CA TYR A 10 -2.54 6.45 10.90
C TYR A 10 -2.49 6.29 9.38
N PHE A 11 -1.30 6.21 8.77
CA PHE A 11 -1.13 6.13 7.33
C PHE A 11 -1.28 4.69 6.80
N THR A 12 -0.83 3.69 7.56
CA THR A 12 -0.97 2.25 7.19
C THR A 12 -2.42 1.83 6.90
N PRO A 13 -3.44 2.13 7.73
CA PRO A 13 -4.82 1.74 7.42
C PRO A 13 -5.35 2.44 6.16
N ILE A 14 -4.95 3.69 5.91
CA ILE A 14 -5.32 4.43 4.68
C ILE A 14 -4.69 3.77 3.45
N LEU A 15 -3.40 3.43 3.51
CA LEU A 15 -2.70 2.71 2.43
C LEU A 15 -3.31 1.32 2.20
N ALA A 16 -3.73 0.62 3.24
CA ALA A 16 -4.39 -0.68 3.13
C ALA A 16 -5.74 -0.58 2.39
N ILE A 17 -6.56 0.42 2.69
CA ILE A 17 -7.83 0.66 1.97
C ILE A 17 -7.55 0.95 0.49
N ILE A 18 -6.57 1.83 0.21
CA ILE A 18 -6.15 2.16 -1.15
C ILE A 18 -5.64 0.93 -1.89
N PHE A 19 -4.85 0.07 -1.23
CA PHE A 19 -4.36 -1.18 -1.78
C PHE A 19 -5.52 -2.13 -2.14
N CYS A 20 -6.47 -2.35 -1.22
CA CYS A 20 -7.64 -3.17 -1.45
C CYS A 20 -8.50 -2.65 -2.62
N LEU A 21 -8.78 -1.34 -2.67
CA LEU A 21 -9.57 -0.73 -3.75
C LEU A 21 -8.86 -0.86 -5.10
N ASN A 22 -7.54 -0.70 -5.15
CA ASN A 22 -6.77 -0.89 -6.38
C ASN A 22 -6.75 -2.35 -6.83
N LEU A 23 -6.68 -3.31 -5.90
CA LEU A 23 -6.76 -4.73 -6.21
C LEU A 23 -8.12 -5.09 -6.82
N VAL A 24 -9.22 -4.60 -6.23
CA VAL A 24 -10.58 -4.78 -6.78
C VAL A 24 -10.73 -4.10 -8.15
N ALA A 25 -10.14 -2.92 -8.34
CA ALA A 25 -10.14 -2.22 -9.62
C ALA A 25 -9.35 -2.97 -10.71
N ILE A 26 -8.20 -3.55 -10.37
CA ILE A 26 -7.41 -4.40 -11.27
C ILE A 26 -8.19 -5.65 -11.64
N LEU A 27 -8.80 -6.35 -10.66
CA LEU A 27 -9.65 -7.52 -10.92
C LEU A 27 -10.81 -7.20 -11.87
N LYS A 28 -11.48 -6.06 -11.67
CA LYS A 28 -12.54 -5.59 -12.59
C LYS A 28 -12.01 -5.24 -13.98
N LYS A 29 -10.81 -4.64 -14.08
CA LYS A 29 -10.18 -4.29 -15.37
C LYS A 29 -9.65 -5.50 -16.14
N ILE A 30 -9.12 -6.52 -15.45
CA ILE A 30 -8.71 -7.79 -16.07
C ILE A 30 -9.92 -8.47 -16.73
N LYS A 31 -11.08 -8.43 -16.07
CA LYS A 31 -12.34 -8.97 -16.65
C LYS A 31 -12.86 -8.15 -17.85
N SER A 32 -12.43 -6.90 -18.00
CA SER A 32 -12.94 -5.96 -19.01
C SER A 32 -11.89 -5.59 -20.09
N GLU A 33 -10.74 -6.28 -20.13
CA GLU A 33 -9.62 -6.07 -21.07
C GLU A 33 -9.11 -4.61 -21.16
N GLN A 34 -9.15 -3.87 -20.06
CA GLN A 34 -8.68 -2.49 -20.01
C GLN A 34 -7.23 -2.38 -19.49
N PRO A 35 -6.45 -1.37 -19.92
CA PRO A 35 -5.07 -1.20 -19.47
C PRO A 35 -4.99 -1.04 -17.94
N THR A 36 -4.34 -2.01 -17.31
CA THR A 36 -4.14 -2.14 -15.86
C THR A 36 -2.88 -1.46 -15.34
N ALA A 37 -1.99 -0.98 -16.22
CA ALA A 37 -0.68 -0.43 -15.88
C ALA A 37 -0.70 0.66 -14.78
N LYS A 38 -1.64 1.62 -14.86
CA LYS A 38 -1.76 2.69 -13.85
C LYS A 38 -2.19 2.18 -12.47
N ASN A 39 -3.14 1.25 -12.40
CA ASN A 39 -3.63 0.71 -11.13
C ASN A 39 -2.61 -0.25 -10.50
N THR A 40 -1.91 -1.06 -11.31
CA THR A 40 -0.84 -1.94 -10.83
C THR A 40 0.31 -1.12 -10.26
N PHE A 41 0.71 -0.02 -10.92
CA PHE A 41 1.75 0.87 -10.40
C PHE A 41 1.39 1.46 -9.02
N TRP A 42 0.14 1.92 -8.85
CA TRP A 42 -0.33 2.46 -7.58
C TRP A 42 -0.41 1.40 -6.49
N LEU A 43 -0.79 0.17 -6.86
CA LEU A 43 -0.84 -0.98 -5.96
C LEU A 43 0.56 -1.38 -5.48
N THR A 44 1.52 -1.53 -6.40
CA THR A 44 2.91 -1.86 -6.06
C THR A 44 3.55 -0.77 -5.21
N THR A 45 3.31 0.50 -5.53
CA THR A 45 3.84 1.63 -4.74
C THR A 45 3.28 1.63 -3.32
N SER A 46 1.97 1.42 -3.18
CA SER A 46 1.30 1.36 -1.86
C SER A 46 1.80 0.18 -1.03
N PHE A 47 1.98 -0.98 -1.66
CA PHE A 47 2.50 -2.19 -1.00
C PHE A 47 3.96 -2.03 -0.55
N VAL A 48 4.81 -1.46 -1.41
CA VAL A 48 6.22 -1.20 -1.08
C VAL A 48 6.32 -0.19 0.08
N LEU A 49 5.49 0.86 0.08
CA LEU A 49 5.45 1.84 1.19
C LEU A 49 4.99 1.21 2.52
N MET A 50 4.02 0.29 2.48
CA MET A 50 3.60 -0.47 3.67
C MET A 50 4.71 -1.42 4.15
N ALA A 51 5.28 -2.22 3.26
CA ALA A 51 6.36 -3.16 3.58
C ALA A 51 7.60 -2.44 4.12
N TRP A 52 7.95 -1.28 3.55
CA TRP A 52 9.02 -0.43 4.03
C TRP A 52 8.73 0.11 5.43
N SER A 53 7.50 0.58 5.68
CA SER A 53 7.10 1.08 7.01
C SER A 53 7.17 -0.02 8.07
N ILE A 54 6.78 -1.24 7.74
CA ILE A 54 6.87 -2.40 8.63
C ILE A 54 8.33 -2.79 8.87
N ALA A 55 9.14 -2.91 7.81
CA ALA A 55 10.55 -3.29 7.90
C ALA A 55 11.38 -2.27 8.70
N PHE A 56 11.12 -0.97 8.52
CA PHE A 56 11.78 0.08 9.30
C PHE A 56 11.33 0.07 10.76
N SER A 57 10.06 -0.22 11.01
CA SER A 57 9.53 -0.37 12.37
C SER A 57 10.11 -1.60 13.08
N SER A 58 10.39 -2.69 12.35
CA SER A 58 11.03 -3.90 12.91
C SER A 58 12.54 -3.74 13.11
N TYR A 59 13.24 -2.99 12.24
CA TYR A 59 14.68 -2.72 12.40
C TYR A 59 14.97 -1.65 13.47
N GLY A 60 14.02 -0.74 13.74
CA GLY A 60 14.09 0.24 14.83
C GLY A 60 13.55 -0.27 16.17
N GLY A 61 13.13 -1.53 16.25
CA GLY A 61 12.56 -2.15 17.44
C GLY A 61 13.60 -2.86 18.29
N LEU A 62 13.93 -2.24 19.43
CA LEU A 62 14.09 -2.92 20.72
C LEU A 62 12.72 -3.45 21.17
#